data_AF-S4P054-F1
#
_entry.id   AF-S4P054-F1
#
_cell.length_a   1.000
_cell.length_b   1.000
_cell.length_c   1.000
_cell.angle_alpha   90.00
_cell.angle_beta   90.00
_cell.angle_gamma   90.00
#
_symmetry.space_group_name_H-M   'P 1'
#
loop_
_entity.id
_entity.type
_entity.pdbx_description
1 polymer ?
#
loop_
_entity_poly.entity_id
_entity_poly.type
_entity_poly.pdbx_seq_one_letter_code
_entity_poly.pdbx_strand_id
1 'polypeptide(L)'
;MLIFGTGSLTDSQSRVHIAVYAMLAAPLLLSCDMNRISEYEKKLLLNLDLIAIAQDPLGVMAKPHALQRLVTMWVKPHLPKKGDKYNSVSFALVNLSDETATVSFTPGQYGLNSSDNYAVMDIFAQL
;
A
#
# COMPACT_ATOMS: atom_id res chain seq x y z
N MET A 1 7.13 -5.36 13.00
CA MET A 1 6.02 -6.22 13.47
C MET A 1 4.76 -5.39 13.45
N LEU A 2 3.64 -5.99 13.06
CA LEU A 2 2.35 -5.28 13.05
C LEU A 2 1.84 -5.13 14.48
N ILE A 3 1.36 -3.93 14.83
CA ILE A 3 0.86 -3.61 16.19
C ILE A 3 -0.68 -3.65 16.29
N PHE A 4 -1.32 -4.46 15.44
CA PHE A 4 -2.76 -4.70 15.49
C PHE A 4 -3.18 -5.34 16.80
N GLY A 5 -4.45 -5.21 17.21
CA GLY A 5 -4.96 -5.76 18.46
C GLY A 5 -4.45 -5.07 19.75
N THR A 6 -3.62 -4.04 19.62
CA THR A 6 -3.18 -3.22 20.77
C THR A 6 -4.23 -2.18 21.19
N GLY A 7 -5.18 -1.86 20.31
CA GLY A 7 -6.15 -0.78 20.51
C GLY A 7 -5.53 0.63 20.43
N SER A 8 -4.28 0.76 20.00
CA SER A 8 -3.55 2.04 19.94
C SER A 8 -3.71 2.78 18.60
N LEU A 9 -4.26 2.11 17.58
CA LEU A 9 -4.44 2.67 16.23
C LEU A 9 -5.93 2.84 15.92
N THR A 10 -6.27 3.94 15.27
CA THR A 10 -7.56 4.08 14.58
C THR A 10 -7.58 3.25 13.29
N ASP A 11 -8.75 3.00 12.71
CA ASP A 11 -8.88 2.27 11.45
C ASP A 11 -8.05 2.89 10.31
N SER A 12 -8.04 4.23 10.21
CA SER A 12 -7.22 4.93 9.22
C SER A 12 -5.73 4.73 9.46
N GLN A 13 -5.29 4.77 10.72
CA GLN A 13 -3.90 4.53 11.08
C GLN A 13 -3.49 3.07 10.85
N SER A 14 -4.37 2.10 11.15
CA SER A 14 -4.15 0.68 10.86
C SER A 14 -4.02 0.42 9.37
N ARG A 15 -4.84 1.07 8.53
CA ARG A 15 -4.71 1.01 7.06
C ARG A 15 -3.36 1.52 6.59
N VAL A 16 -2.94 2.71 7.05
CA VAL A 16 -1.64 3.30 6.71
C VAL A 16 -0.50 2.37 7.17
N HIS A 17 -0.58 1.84 8.38
CA HIS A 17 0.43 0.97 8.96
C HIS A 17 0.71 -0.25 8.08
N ILE A 18 -0.31 -1.03 7.73
CA ILE A 18 -0.12 -2.23 6.91
C ILE A 18 0.21 -1.90 5.44
N ALA A 19 -0.37 -0.82 4.89
CA ALA A 19 -0.08 -0.38 3.53
C ALA A 19 1.41 -0.04 3.36
N VAL A 20 1.98 0.72 4.30
CA VAL A 20 3.41 1.07 4.27
C VAL A 20 4.28 -0.19 4.43
N TYR A 21 3.91 -1.10 5.33
CA TYR A 21 4.63 -2.39 5.48
C TYR A 21 4.63 -3.21 4.18
N ALA A 22 3.47 -3.32 3.51
CA ALA A 22 3.36 -4.02 2.22
C ALA A 22 4.20 -3.35 1.12
N MET A 23 4.18 -2.01 1.06
CA MET A 23 4.98 -1.23 0.12
C MET A 23 6.48 -1.38 0.38
N LEU A 24 6.90 -1.54 1.62
CA LEU A 24 8.31 -1.78 1.97
C LEU A 24 8.78 -3.21 1.70
N ALA A 25 7.89 -4.12 1.27
CA ALA A 25 8.16 -5.57 1.25
C ALA A 25 8.68 -6.07 2.63
N ALA A 26 8.17 -5.45 3.71
CA ALA A 26 8.59 -5.78 5.06
C ALA A 26 7.97 -7.11 5.52
N PRO A 27 8.61 -7.83 6.46
CA PRO A 27 8.00 -8.98 7.09
C PRO A 27 6.67 -8.62 7.77
N LEU A 28 5.57 -9.27 7.35
CA LEU A 28 4.23 -9.12 7.94
C LEU A 28 4.06 -10.04 9.14
N LEU A 29 4.80 -9.75 10.21
CA LEU A 29 4.78 -10.53 11.45
C LEU A 29 3.76 -9.97 12.44
N LEU A 30 2.82 -10.81 12.85
CA LEU A 30 1.87 -10.55 13.93
C LEU A 30 2.47 -10.93 15.28
N SER A 31 2.34 -10.07 16.27
CA SER A 31 2.86 -10.31 17.63
C SER A 31 1.88 -9.87 18.71
N CYS A 32 0.61 -9.86 18.37
CA CYS A 32 -0.47 -9.41 19.22
C CYS A 32 -1.34 -10.57 19.68
N ASP A 33 -2.17 -10.31 20.69
CA ASP A 33 -3.25 -11.21 21.05
C ASP A 33 -4.29 -11.24 19.93
N MET A 34 -4.39 -12.38 19.23
CA MET A 34 -5.30 -12.57 18.10
C MET A 34 -6.77 -12.38 18.50
N ASN A 35 -7.13 -12.57 19.77
CA ASN A 35 -8.50 -12.36 20.26
C ASN A 35 -8.85 -10.87 20.40
N ARG A 36 -7.86 -9.98 20.33
CA ARG A 36 -8.03 -8.53 20.46
C ARG A 36 -7.97 -7.79 19.13
N ILE A 37 -7.71 -8.49 18.02
CA ILE A 37 -7.72 -7.93 16.68
C ILE A 37 -9.15 -7.47 16.35
N SER A 38 -9.29 -6.21 15.93
CA SER A 38 -10.61 -5.69 15.54
C SER A 38 -11.08 -6.33 14.23
N GLU A 39 -12.39 -6.32 13.97
CA GLU A 39 -12.90 -6.85 12.69
C GLU A 39 -12.33 -6.06 11.49
N TYR A 40 -12.04 -4.78 11.65
CA TYR A 40 -11.39 -3.98 10.60
C TYR A 40 -9.93 -4.39 10.37
N GLU A 41 -9.14 -4.55 11.43
CA GLU A 41 -7.76 -5.05 11.33
C GLU A 41 -7.72 -6.46 10.73
N LYS A 42 -8.67 -7.32 11.09
CA LYS A 42 -8.82 -8.66 10.53
C LYS A 42 -9.11 -8.62 9.03
N LYS A 43 -9.99 -7.72 8.56
CA LYS A 43 -10.21 -7.51 7.12
C LYS A 43 -8.94 -7.06 6.39
N LEU A 44 -8.14 -6.18 7.01
CA LEU A 44 -6.82 -5.79 6.45
C LEU A 44 -5.87 -7.00 6.35
N LEU A 45 -5.81 -7.84 7.39
CA LEU A 45 -4.97 -9.04 7.40
C LEU A 45 -5.41 -10.13 6.44
N LEU A 46 -6.68 -10.15 6.05
CA LEU A 46 -7.25 -11.11 5.10
C LEU A 46 -7.35 -10.56 3.67
N ASN A 47 -6.91 -9.32 3.44
CA ASN A 47 -6.93 -8.71 2.12
C ASN A 47 -5.83 -9.33 1.24
N LEU A 48 -6.23 -10.24 0.36
CA LEU A 48 -5.31 -10.98 -0.51
C LEU A 48 -4.59 -10.07 -1.51
N ASP A 49 -5.23 -9.00 -1.98
CA ASP A 49 -4.61 -8.05 -2.92
C ASP A 49 -3.48 -7.27 -2.23
N LEU A 50 -3.69 -6.87 -0.98
CA LEU A 50 -2.65 -6.22 -0.16
C LEU A 50 -1.49 -7.17 0.14
N ILE A 51 -1.78 -8.44 0.46
CA ILE A 51 -0.76 -9.46 0.68
C ILE A 51 0.04 -9.72 -0.60
N ALA A 52 -0.62 -9.76 -1.77
CA ALA A 52 0.05 -9.95 -3.05
C ALA A 52 1.07 -8.84 -3.33
N ILE A 53 0.76 -7.58 -2.98
CA ILE A 53 1.73 -6.48 -3.05
C ILE A 53 2.92 -6.73 -2.11
N ALA A 54 2.66 -7.14 -0.87
CA ALA A 54 3.71 -7.40 0.12
C ALA A 54 4.63 -8.56 -0.27
N GLN A 55 4.09 -9.60 -0.90
CA GLN A 55 4.76 -10.85 -1.26
C GLN A 55 5.12 -10.95 -2.75
N ASP A 56 5.18 -9.81 -3.45
CA ASP A 56 5.55 -9.80 -4.86
C ASP A 56 6.93 -10.44 -5.09
N PRO A 57 7.06 -11.39 -6.05
CA PRO A 57 8.31 -12.10 -6.30
C PRO A 57 9.50 -11.24 -6.74
N LEU A 58 9.30 -10.00 -7.22
CA LEU A 58 10.44 -9.13 -7.51
C LEU A 58 11.18 -8.72 -6.23
N GLY A 59 10.52 -8.77 -5.07
CA GLY A 59 11.13 -8.41 -3.78
C GLY A 59 11.60 -6.95 -3.72
N VAL A 60 11.08 -6.08 -4.59
CA VAL A 60 11.49 -4.69 -4.69
C VAL A 60 10.68 -3.84 -3.70
N MET A 61 11.37 -3.05 -2.88
CA MET A 61 10.75 -2.08 -2.00
C MET A 61 10.27 -0.84 -2.76
N ALA A 62 9.20 -0.22 -2.27
CA ALA A 62 8.68 1.03 -2.77
C ALA A 62 9.65 2.20 -2.57
N LYS A 63 9.59 3.18 -3.47
CA LYS A 63 10.27 4.47 -3.33
C LYS A 63 9.29 5.56 -2.90
N PRO A 64 9.58 6.33 -1.84
CA PRO A 64 8.75 7.45 -1.42
C PRO A 64 9.05 8.70 -2.24
N HIS A 65 7.99 9.43 -2.59
CA HIS A 65 8.02 10.72 -3.29
C HIS A 65 7.17 11.71 -2.49
N ALA A 66 7.80 12.75 -1.94
CA ALA A 66 7.08 13.81 -1.25
C ALA A 66 6.22 14.59 -2.26
N LEU A 67 4.93 14.75 -1.97
CA LEU A 67 4.00 15.53 -2.80
C LEU A 67 3.61 16.84 -2.12
N GLN A 68 3.33 16.77 -0.82
CA GLN A 68 3.00 17.92 0.04
C GLN A 68 3.67 17.71 1.40
N ARG A 69 3.62 18.72 2.29
CA ARG A 69 4.34 18.71 3.58
C ARG A 69 4.16 17.41 4.38
N LEU A 70 2.94 16.85 4.40
CA LEU A 70 2.59 15.64 5.14
C LEU A 70 2.02 14.52 4.25
N VAL A 71 2.11 14.67 2.93
CA VAL A 71 1.59 13.69 1.97
C VAL A 71 2.74 13.12 1.14
N THR A 72 2.93 11.81 1.24
CA THR A 72 3.96 11.07 0.50
C THR A 72 3.31 10.03 -0.39
N MET A 73 3.73 9.97 -1.65
CA MET A 73 3.37 8.88 -2.54
C MET A 73 4.47 7.84 -2.58
N TRP A 74 4.12 6.60 -2.29
CA TRP A 74 5.00 5.46 -2.40
C TRP A 74 4.72 4.73 -3.71
N VAL A 75 5.77 4.42 -4.45
CA VAL A 75 5.66 3.77 -5.76
C VAL A 75 6.44 2.46 -5.74
N LYS A 76 5.75 1.35 -6.01
CA LYS A 76 6.32 0.00 -6.01
C LYS A 76 6.06 -0.70 -7.34
N PRO A 77 7.09 -1.00 -8.15
CA PRO A 77 6.93 -1.89 -9.29
C PRO A 77 6.75 -3.33 -8.81
N HIS A 78 5.88 -4.09 -9.48
CA HIS A 78 5.59 -5.49 -9.16
C HIS A 78 5.20 -6.28 -10.43
N LEU A 79 5.03 -7.60 -10.28
CA LEU A 79 4.48 -8.46 -11.31
C LEU A 79 2.95 -8.43 -11.33
N PRO A 80 2.31 -8.78 -12.47
CA PRO A 80 2.91 -9.14 -13.75
C PRO A 80 3.47 -7.92 -14.52
N LYS A 81 4.25 -8.18 -15.57
CA LYS A 81 4.70 -7.17 -16.53
C LYS A 81 3.99 -7.36 -17.86
N LYS A 82 3.70 -6.26 -18.56
CA LYS A 82 3.30 -6.32 -19.97
C LYS A 82 4.55 -6.49 -20.83
N GLY A 83 4.75 -7.71 -21.33
CA GLY A 83 6.02 -8.15 -21.92
C GLY A 83 7.16 -8.01 -20.91
N ASP A 84 8.40 -7.89 -21.38
CA ASP A 84 9.57 -7.72 -20.50
C ASP A 84 9.90 -6.25 -20.18
N LYS A 85 9.01 -5.32 -20.54
CA LYS A 85 9.29 -3.88 -20.52
C LYS A 85 8.52 -3.08 -19.47
N TYR A 86 7.22 -3.34 -19.29
CA TYR A 86 6.36 -2.48 -18.48
C TYR A 86 5.85 -3.22 -17.24
N ASN A 87 6.36 -2.87 -16.06
CA ASN A 87 5.86 -3.44 -14.81
C ASN A 87 4.43 -2.98 -14.51
N SER A 88 3.68 -3.82 -13.80
CA SER A 88 2.57 -3.32 -12.98
C SER A 88 3.14 -2.49 -11.82
N VAL A 89 2.37 -1.53 -11.32
CA VAL A 89 2.83 -0.61 -10.28
C VAL A 89 1.73 -0.40 -9.25
N SER A 90 2.11 -0.51 -7.99
CA SER A 90 1.29 -0.16 -6.84
C SER A 90 1.66 1.24 -6.37
N PHE A 91 0.64 2.03 -6.07
CA PHE A 91 0.76 3.36 -5.51
C PHE A 91 0.12 3.37 -4.12
N ALA A 92 0.80 3.95 -3.14
CA ALA A 92 0.20 4.23 -1.84
C ALA A 92 0.36 5.72 -1.50
N LEU A 93 -0.76 6.41 -1.36
CA LEU A 93 -0.82 7.79 -0.90
C LEU A 93 -0.94 7.78 0.63
N VAL A 94 0.12 8.23 1.30
CA VAL A 94 0.20 8.26 2.76
C VAL A 94 0.07 9.71 3.20
N ASN A 95 -1.03 10.02 3.88
CA ASN A 95 -1.25 11.29 4.52
C ASN A 95 -1.00 11.17 6.02
N LEU A 96 -0.05 11.94 6.54
CA LEU A 96 0.31 11.99 7.97
C LEU A 96 -0.30 13.20 8.68
N SER A 97 -1.11 14.03 8.01
CA SER A 97 -1.92 15.06 8.65
C SER A 97 -3.22 14.50 9.21
N ASP A 98 -3.85 15.30 10.06
CA ASP A 98 -5.23 15.18 10.52
C ASP A 98 -6.25 15.76 9.53
N GLU A 99 -5.80 16.56 8.57
CA GLU A 99 -6.64 17.12 7.49
C GLU A 99 -6.73 16.21 6.27
N THR A 100 -7.85 16.28 5.54
CA THR A 100 -8.01 15.61 4.24
C THR A 100 -7.23 16.35 3.16
N ALA A 101 -6.51 15.61 2.31
CA ALA A 101 -5.78 16.16 1.16
C ALA A 101 -6.25 15.51 -0.14
N THR A 102 -6.41 16.33 -1.19
CA THR A 102 -6.59 15.84 -2.56
C THR A 102 -5.24 15.83 -3.27
N VAL A 103 -4.96 14.72 -3.97
CA VAL A 103 -3.72 14.54 -4.73
C VAL A 103 -4.07 14.17 -6.16
N SER A 104 -3.40 14.85 -7.10
CA SER A 104 -3.40 14.51 -8.52
C SER A 104 -1.96 14.33 -8.97
N PHE A 105 -1.70 13.30 -9.78
CA PHE A 105 -0.37 13.05 -10.33
C PHE A 105 -0.48 12.46 -11.74
N THR A 106 0.60 12.59 -12.50
CA THR A 106 0.70 12.02 -13.85
C THR A 106 1.48 10.71 -13.81
N PRO A 107 0.91 9.56 -14.18
CA PRO A 107 1.58 8.26 -14.08
C PRO A 107 2.95 8.19 -14.76
N GLY A 108 3.14 8.90 -15.88
CA GLY A 108 4.41 8.93 -16.61
C GLY A 108 5.60 9.47 -15.80
N GLN A 109 5.36 10.34 -14.81
CA GLN A 109 6.39 10.82 -13.88
C GLN A 109 6.97 9.70 -13.00
N TYR A 110 6.25 8.58 -12.88
CA TYR A 110 6.59 7.44 -12.03
C TYR A 110 6.90 6.18 -12.83
N GLY A 111 7.22 6.33 -14.12
CA GLY A 111 7.67 5.23 -14.98
C GLY A 111 6.55 4.49 -15.72
N LEU A 112 5.29 4.92 -15.57
CA LEU A 112 4.16 4.39 -16.33
C LEU A 112 4.04 5.14 -17.66
N ASN A 113 4.88 4.74 -18.62
CA ASN A 113 4.99 5.36 -19.96
C ASN A 113 4.49 4.45 -21.09
N SER A 114 3.56 3.53 -20.80
CA SER A 114 2.91 2.76 -21.85
C SER A 114 1.93 3.68 -22.61
N SER A 115 1.88 3.54 -23.93
CA SER A 115 0.89 4.24 -24.76
C SER A 115 -0.51 3.63 -24.66
N ASP A 116 -0.63 2.48 -24.01
CA ASP A 116 -1.89 1.78 -23.82
C ASP A 116 -2.62 2.25 -22.55
N ASN A 117 -3.88 1.88 -22.43
CA ASN A 117 -4.67 2.16 -21.24
C ASN A 117 -4.21 1.34 -20.03
N TYR A 118 -4.45 1.88 -18.84
CA TYR A 118 -4.20 1.23 -17.55
C TYR A 118 -5.50 0.70 -16.94
N ALA A 119 -5.45 -0.52 -16.41
CA ALA A 119 -6.45 -0.98 -15.45
C ALA A 119 -6.04 -0.51 -14.05
N VAL A 120 -6.97 0.09 -13.31
CA VAL A 120 -6.73 0.61 -11.95
C VAL A 120 -7.62 -0.16 -10.98
N MET A 121 -7.05 -0.58 -9.86
CA MET A 121 -7.74 -1.29 -8.79
C MET A 121 -7.48 -0.59 -7.47
N ASP A 122 -8.54 -0.32 -6.72
CA ASP A 122 -8.43 0.14 -5.33
C ASP A 122 -8.38 -1.08 -4.40
N ILE A 123 -7.21 -1.30 -3.82
CA ILE A 123 -6.90 -2.42 -2.92
C ILE A 123 -7.80 -2.43 -1.68
N PHE A 124 -8.36 -1.29 -1.29
CA PHE A 124 -9.18 -1.13 -0.09
C PHE A 124 -10.67 -1.01 -0.38
N ALA A 125 -11.12 -1.14 -1.62
CA ALA A 125 -12.51 -0.98 -2.01
C ALA A 125 -13.47 -2.00 -1.38
N GLN A 126 -12.96 -3.16 -0.96
CA GLN A 126 -13.75 -4.26 -0.37
C GLN A 126 -13.64 -4.37 1.16
N LEU A 127 -13.14 -3.34 1.85
CA LEU A 127 -13.04 -3.29 3.31
C LEU A 127 -14.39 -2.98 3.99
#